data_AF-A0A520HZB9-F1
#
_entry.id   AF-A0A520HZB9-F1
#
_cell.length_a   1.000
_cell.length_b   1.000
_cell.length_c   1.000
_cell.angle_alpha   90.00
_cell.angle_beta   90.00
_cell.angle_gamma   90.00
#
_symmetry.space_group_name_H-M   'P 1'
#
loop_
_entity.id
_entity.type
_entity.pdbx_description
1 polymer ?
#
loop_
_entity_poly.entity_id
_entity_poly.type
_entity_poly.pdbx_seq_one_letter_code
_entity_poly.pdbx_strand_id
1 'polypeptide(L)'
;MTLQAFRHEEAVTVGDDALRLVLNFRALDAIESETQRPFDTILHQLTAGGIPPNSLVSRVVWGLLREHHAEVSIDQAAGLVNGDAAPAIGMAMGKLFETAFPRAKPADGKAKPAHPRKPRGASKPSSSPGAAKV
;
A
#
# COMPACT_ATOMS: atom_id res chain seq x y z
N MET A 1 -4.55 19.22 -25.14
CA MET A 1 -4.42 18.24 -24.04
C MET A 1 -3.44 18.82 -23.05
N THR A 2 -3.92 19.33 -21.92
CA THR A 2 -3.07 19.88 -20.85
C THR A 2 -2.65 18.73 -19.95
N LEU A 3 -1.34 18.53 -19.80
CA LEU A 3 -0.79 17.57 -18.83
C LEU A 3 -1.03 18.11 -17.43
N GLN A 4 -1.77 17.36 -16.61
CA GLN A 4 -1.96 17.68 -15.20
C GLN A 4 -0.89 16.96 -14.37
N ALA A 5 -0.24 17.69 -13.47
CA ALA A 5 0.72 17.09 -12.56
C ALA A 5 0.01 16.23 -11.51
N PHE A 6 0.58 15.07 -11.18
CA PHE A 6 0.13 14.25 -10.05
C PHE A 6 0.55 14.94 -8.74
N ARG A 7 -0.40 15.63 -8.11
CA ARG A 7 -0.23 16.29 -6.83
C ARG A 7 -1.56 16.31 -6.07
N HIS A 8 -1.56 15.73 -4.89
CA HIS A 8 -2.66 15.75 -3.95
C HIS A 8 -2.17 16.30 -2.62
N GLU A 9 -3.05 17.00 -1.90
CA GLU A 9 -2.70 17.64 -0.63
C GLU A 9 -3.88 17.57 0.32
N GLU A 10 -3.60 17.32 1.60
CA GLU A 10 -4.59 17.37 2.68
C GLU A 10 -4.01 18.16 3.85
N ALA A 11 -4.81 19.07 4.41
CA ALA A 11 -4.43 19.84 5.58
C ALA A 11 -4.90 19.14 6.86
N VAL A 12 -4.09 19.22 7.92
CA VAL A 12 -4.41 18.65 9.23
C VAL A 12 -3.92 19.56 10.33
N THR A 13 -4.77 19.85 11.30
CA THR A 13 -4.42 20.65 12.48
C THR A 13 -4.04 19.73 13.63
N VAL A 14 -2.90 19.98 14.25
CA VAL A 14 -2.38 19.24 15.40
C VAL A 14 -2.00 20.25 16.48
N GLY A 15 -2.78 20.32 17.56
CA GLY A 15 -2.63 21.41 18.54
C GLY A 15 -2.84 22.77 17.87
N ASP A 16 -1.83 23.63 17.96
CA ASP A 16 -1.84 24.96 17.32
C ASP A 16 -1.18 24.96 15.93
N ASP A 17 -0.60 23.83 15.50
CA ASP A 17 0.12 23.73 14.23
C ASP A 17 -0.78 23.25 13.09
N ALA A 18 -0.67 23.92 11.94
CA ALA A 18 -1.34 23.53 10.70
C ALA A 18 -0.36 22.81 9.77
N LEU A 19 -0.47 21.49 9.69
CA LEU A 19 0.36 20.65 8.83
C LEU A 19 -0.31 20.44 7.46
N ARG A 20 0.53 20.18 6.45
CA ARG A 20 0.11 19.89 5.07
C ARG A 20 0.78 18.61 4.62
N LEU A 21 -0.03 17.59 4.36
CA LEU A 21 0.41 16.31 3.81
C LEU A 21 0.31 16.41 2.29
N VAL A 22 1.43 16.25 1.58
CA VAL A 22 1.48 16.29 0.11
C VAL A 22 1.87 14.94 -0.43
N LEU A 23 1.08 14.45 -1.39
CA LEU A 23 1.40 13.28 -2.19
C LEU A 23 1.68 13.70 -3.63
N ASN A 24 2.93 13.58 -4.04
CA ASN A 24 3.42 13.74 -5.40
C ASN A 24 4.63 12.81 -5.61
N PHE A 25 5.25 12.84 -6.80
CA PHE A 25 6.39 11.96 -7.08
C PHE A 25 7.58 12.16 -6.13
N ARG A 26 7.83 13.38 -5.63
CA ARG A 26 8.92 13.61 -4.65
C ARG A 26 8.61 12.97 -3.30
N ALA A 27 7.36 13.02 -2.86
CA ALA A 27 6.92 12.33 -1.66
C ALA A 27 7.02 10.81 -1.83
N LEU A 28 6.61 10.27 -2.98
CA LEU A 28 6.77 8.85 -3.30
C LEU A 28 8.24 8.43 -3.24
N ASP A 29 9.13 9.14 -3.93
CA ASP A 29 10.56 8.85 -3.94
C ASP A 29 11.17 8.90 -2.53
N ALA A 30 10.78 9.88 -1.72
CA ALA A 30 11.23 9.99 -0.34
C ALA A 30 10.78 8.80 0.52
N ILE A 31 9.53 8.38 0.38
CA ILE A 31 8.97 7.23 1.11
C ILE A 31 9.67 5.94 0.67
N GLU A 32 9.85 5.71 -0.63
CA GLU A 32 10.52 4.52 -1.15
C GLU A 32 12.00 4.47 -0.72
N SER A 33 12.69 5.61 -0.78
CA SER A 33 14.08 5.72 -0.31
C SER A 33 14.20 5.41 1.18
N GLU A 34 13.29 5.90 2.01
CA GLU A 34 13.36 5.70 3.47
C GLU A 34 12.93 4.28 3.90
N THR A 35 12.04 3.65 3.13
CA THR A 35 11.55 2.31 3.44
C THR A 35 12.31 1.21 2.72
N GLN A 36 13.08 1.55 1.69
CA GLN A 36 13.72 0.61 0.75
C GLN A 36 12.70 -0.36 0.14
N ARG A 37 11.49 0.13 -0.14
CA ARG A 37 10.36 -0.65 -0.65
C ARG A 37 9.60 0.16 -1.70
N PRO A 38 9.08 -0.50 -2.76
CA PRO A 38 8.15 0.11 -3.68
C PRO A 38 6.88 0.64 -2.98
N PHE A 39 6.37 1.78 -3.43
CA PHE A 39 5.23 2.43 -2.79
C PHE A 39 3.93 1.63 -2.90
N ASP A 40 3.75 0.85 -3.97
CA ASP A 40 2.59 -0.05 -4.13
C ASP A 40 2.53 -1.11 -3.03
N THR A 41 3.69 -1.65 -2.65
CA THR A 41 3.84 -2.61 -1.54
C THR A 41 3.49 -1.95 -0.20
N ILE A 42 3.91 -0.70 -0.01
CA ILE A 42 3.60 0.09 1.19
C ILE A 42 2.10 0.37 1.26
N LEU A 43 1.50 0.84 0.17
CA LEU A 43 0.07 1.14 0.08
C LEU A 43 -0.78 -0.10 0.36
N HIS A 44 -0.39 -1.26 -0.17
CA HIS A 44 -1.05 -2.52 0.16
C HIS A 44 -0.95 -2.84 1.65
N GLN A 45 0.22 -2.67 2.27
CA GLN A 45 0.39 -2.88 3.72
C GLN A 45 -0.46 -1.93 4.58
N LEU A 46 -0.61 -0.67 4.17
CA LEU A 46 -1.44 0.31 4.86
C LEU A 46 -2.95 0.02 4.75
N THR A 47 -3.37 -0.69 3.69
CA THR A 47 -4.80 -0.87 3.35
C THR A 47 -5.32 -2.31 3.52
N ALA A 48 -4.45 -3.28 3.81
CA ALA A 48 -4.78 -4.71 3.91
C ALA A 48 -5.68 -5.12 5.11
N GLY A 49 -6.37 -4.18 5.76
CA GLY A 49 -7.33 -4.46 6.83
C GLY A 49 -6.72 -4.87 8.18
N GLY A 50 -5.39 -4.86 8.30
CA GLY A 50 -4.65 -5.01 9.55
C GLY A 50 -4.12 -3.68 10.07
N ILE A 51 -3.58 -3.68 11.29
CA ILE A 51 -2.89 -2.52 11.85
C ILE A 51 -1.47 -2.48 11.28
N PRO A 52 -1.11 -1.49 10.44
CA PRO A 52 0.24 -1.38 9.92
C PRO A 52 1.24 -1.07 11.05
N PRO A 53 2.52 -1.48 10.91
CA PRO A 53 3.53 -1.10 11.89
C PRO A 53 3.68 0.42 12.00
N ASN A 54 3.69 0.96 13.22
CA ASN A 54 3.81 2.42 13.43
C ASN A 54 5.08 2.99 12.79
N SER A 55 6.17 2.23 12.72
CA SER A 55 7.40 2.65 12.03
C SER A 55 7.18 2.87 10.53
N LEU A 56 6.34 2.07 9.89
CA LEU A 56 5.98 2.25 8.49
C LEU A 56 5.13 3.51 8.31
N VAL A 57 4.10 3.66 9.15
CA VAL A 57 3.21 4.83 9.10
C VAL A 57 4.00 6.13 9.35
N SER A 58 4.94 6.12 10.30
CA SER A 58 5.80 7.27 10.62
C SER A 58 6.66 7.70 9.43
N ARG A 59 7.25 6.74 8.70
CA ARG A 59 8.04 7.03 7.49
C ARG A 59 7.20 7.58 6.35
N VAL A 60 5.97 7.07 6.22
CA VAL A 60 5.01 7.56 5.23
C VAL A 60 4.62 9.00 5.56
N VAL A 61 4.20 9.28 6.80
CA VAL A 61 3.85 10.64 7.25
C VAL A 61 5.03 11.59 7.09
N TRP A 62 6.23 11.16 7.47
CA TRP A 62 7.45 11.94 7.26
C TRP A 62 7.63 12.31 5.78
N GLY A 63 7.51 11.34 4.87
CA GLY A 63 7.62 11.58 3.43
C GLY A 63 6.57 12.54 2.88
N LEU A 64 5.33 12.46 3.36
CA LEU A 64 4.23 13.36 2.98
C LEU A 64 4.44 14.81 3.47
N LEU A 65 5.17 15.00 4.56
CA LEU A 65 5.43 16.32 5.14
C LEU A 65 6.57 17.08 4.42
N ARG A 66 7.47 16.37 3.73
CA ARG A 66 8.74 16.91 3.18
C ARG A 66 8.60 18.16 2.31
N GLU A 67 7.49 18.34 1.60
CA GLU A 67 7.31 19.49 0.70
C GLU A 67 7.10 20.80 1.45
N HIS A 68 6.33 20.79 2.54
CA HIS A 68 5.99 22.00 3.30
C HIS A 68 6.71 22.09 4.64
N HIS A 69 7.18 20.97 5.18
CA HIS A 69 7.73 20.83 6.53
C HIS A 69 9.04 20.02 6.46
N ALA A 70 10.00 20.50 5.68
CA ALA A 70 11.26 19.81 5.39
C ALA A 70 12.18 19.68 6.62
N GLU A 71 11.96 20.52 7.63
CA GLU A 71 12.60 20.52 8.94
C GLU A 71 12.09 19.42 9.87
N VAL A 72 10.90 18.86 9.61
CA VAL A 72 10.34 17.78 10.43
C VAL A 72 11.20 16.54 10.28
N SER A 73 11.79 16.12 11.40
CA SER A 73 12.57 14.89 11.49
C SER A 73 11.67 13.65 11.47
N ILE A 74 12.27 12.50 11.17
CA ILE A 74 11.55 11.22 11.24
C ILE A 74 11.04 10.92 12.66
N ASP A 75 11.77 11.35 13.69
CA ASP A 75 11.36 11.17 15.09
C ASP A 75 10.17 12.07 15.45
N GLN A 76 10.14 13.30 14.94
CA GLN A 76 8.99 14.19 15.09
C GLN A 76 7.76 13.61 14.38
N ALA A 77 7.92 13.10 13.16
CA ALA A 77 6.85 12.42 12.45
C ALA A 77 6.36 11.17 13.19
N ALA A 78 7.26 10.40 13.80
CA ALA A 78 6.89 9.29 14.67
C ALA A 78 6.12 9.75 15.91
N GLY A 79 6.48 10.89 16.50
CA GLY A 79 5.72 11.54 17.58
C GLY A 79 4.28 11.85 17.17
N LEU A 80 4.07 12.35 15.95
CA LEU A 80 2.73 12.62 15.41
C LEU A 80 1.87 11.36 15.27
N VAL A 81 2.48 10.23 14.94
CA VAL A 81 1.78 8.95 14.70
C VAL A 81 1.56 8.14 15.99
N ASN A 82 2.37 8.37 17.03
CA ASN A 82 2.25 7.66 18.31
C ASN A 82 1.61 8.50 19.43
N GLY A 83 1.44 9.80 19.23
CA GLY A 83 0.85 10.72 20.22
C GLY A 83 -0.63 11.00 20.00
N ASP A 84 -1.13 12.04 20.68
CA ASP A 84 -2.54 12.45 20.64
C ASP A 84 -3.00 12.90 19.24
N ALA A 85 -2.06 13.25 18.36
CA ALA A 85 -2.30 13.63 16.98
C ALA A 85 -2.63 12.45 16.05
N ALA A 86 -2.36 11.22 16.48
CA ALA A 86 -2.43 10.04 15.62
C ALA A 86 -3.78 9.86 14.89
N PRO A 87 -4.95 10.07 15.54
CA PRO A 87 -6.24 9.96 14.84
C PRO A 87 -6.42 11.01 13.74
N ALA A 88 -6.00 12.27 13.99
CA ALA A 88 -6.13 13.35 13.03
C ALA A 88 -5.23 13.12 11.80
N ILE A 89 -3.98 12.72 12.04
CA ILE A 89 -3.02 12.35 10.99
C ILE A 89 -3.54 11.15 10.18
N GLY A 90 -4.04 10.11 10.86
CA GLY A 90 -4.59 8.92 10.19
C GLY A 90 -5.78 9.25 9.28
N MET A 91 -6.71 10.09 9.74
CA MET A 91 -7.83 10.54 8.93
C MET A 91 -7.40 11.36 7.71
N ALA A 92 -6.47 12.31 7.89
CA ALA A 92 -5.96 13.13 6.80
C ALA A 92 -5.23 12.29 5.75
N MET A 93 -4.39 11.35 6.19
CA MET A 93 -3.70 10.41 5.32
C MET A 93 -4.69 9.51 4.55
N GLY A 94 -5.74 9.02 5.21
CA GLY A 94 -6.79 8.23 4.57
C GLY A 94 -7.49 9.00 3.44
N LYS A 95 -7.94 10.22 3.70
CA LYS A 95 -8.57 11.10 2.70
C LYS A 95 -7.62 11.42 1.54
N LEU A 96 -6.35 11.67 1.85
CA LEU A 96 -5.33 11.95 0.85
C LEU A 96 -5.17 10.76 -0.11
N PHE A 97 -5.08 9.54 0.42
CA PHE A 97 -4.98 8.33 -0.41
C PHE A 97 -6.26 8.01 -1.17
N GLU A 98 -7.44 8.23 -0.59
CA GLU A 98 -8.71 8.07 -1.31
C GLU A 98 -8.82 9.03 -2.50
N THR A 99 -8.33 10.26 -2.34
CA THR A 99 -8.33 11.29 -3.39
C THR A 99 -7.31 10.98 -4.48
N ALA A 100 -6.11 10.55 -4.10
CA ALA A 100 -5.01 10.26 -5.02
C ALA A 100 -5.18 8.94 -5.77
N PHE A 101 -5.77 7.95 -5.11
CA PHE A 101 -6.02 6.62 -5.66
C PHE A 101 -7.50 6.28 -5.48
N PRO A 102 -8.40 6.91 -6.28
CA PRO A 102 -9.80 6.56 -6.26
C PRO A 102 -9.91 5.06 -6.52
N ARG A 103 -10.49 4.32 -5.57
CA ARG A 103 -10.75 2.89 -5.79
C ARG A 103 -11.59 2.79 -7.05
N ALA A 104 -11.06 2.12 -8.08
CA ALA A 104 -11.89 1.71 -9.20
C ALA A 104 -13.09 0.98 -8.59
N LYS A 105 -14.32 1.42 -8.94
CA LYS A 105 -15.53 0.67 -8.59
C LYS A 105 -15.24 -0.80 -8.91
N PRO A 106 -15.55 -1.75 -8.01
CA PRO A 106 -15.40 -3.15 -8.35
C PRO A 106 -16.11 -3.36 -9.69
N ALA A 107 -15.38 -3.81 -10.71
CA ALA A 107 -16.00 -4.27 -11.94
C ALA A 107 -17.06 -5.29 -11.51
N ASP A 108 -18.31 -5.06 -11.92
CA ASP A 108 -19.47 -5.83 -11.52
C ASP A 108 -19.15 -7.32 -11.38
N GLY A 109 -19.58 -7.90 -10.26
CA GLY A 109 -19.19 -9.20 -9.77
C GLY A 109 -19.37 -10.35 -10.77
N LYS A 110 -18.32 -10.60 -11.56
CA LYS A 110 -18.08 -11.87 -12.25
C LYS A 110 -16.62 -12.23 -12.12
N ALA A 111 -16.19 -12.53 -10.90
CA ALA A 111 -15.04 -13.41 -10.71
C ALA A 111 -15.38 -14.72 -11.43
N LYS A 112 -14.73 -14.97 -12.57
CA LYS A 112 -14.78 -16.30 -13.21
C LYS A 112 -14.34 -17.31 -12.15
N PRO A 113 -15.14 -18.35 -11.85
CA PRO A 113 -14.74 -19.36 -10.88
C PRO A 113 -13.42 -19.98 -11.35
N ALA A 114 -12.46 -20.04 -10.43
CA ALA A 114 -11.20 -20.73 -10.65
C ALA A 114 -11.52 -22.14 -11.15
N HIS A 115 -11.10 -22.46 -12.38
CA HIS A 115 -11.28 -23.80 -12.93
C HIS A 115 -10.61 -24.80 -11.97
N PRO A 116 -11.35 -25.76 -11.40
CA PRO A 116 -10.75 -26.81 -10.61
C PRO A 116 -9.79 -27.58 -11.51
N ARG A 117 -8.50 -27.62 -11.13
CA ARG A 117 -7.49 -28.44 -11.82
C ARG A 117 -7.99 -29.88 -11.77
N LYS A 118 -8.31 -30.46 -12.93
CA LYS A 118 -8.61 -31.89 -13.05
C LYS A 118 -7.44 -32.67 -12.42
N PRO A 119 -7.68 -33.61 -11.50
CA PRO A 119 -6.62 -34.48 -11.01
C PRO A 119 -6.02 -35.22 -12.21
N ARG A 120 -4.69 -35.11 -12.34
CA ARG A 120 -3.90 -35.80 -13.36
C ARG A 120 -4.11 -37.29 -13.13
N GLY A 121 -4.81 -37.94 -14.07
CA GLY A 121 -5.15 -39.35 -13.97
C GLY A 121 -3.92 -40.19 -13.64
N ALA A 122 -4.02 -41.02 -12.60
CA ALA A 122 -3.06 -42.06 -12.30
C ALA A 122 -2.96 -42.98 -13.51
N SER A 123 -1.80 -42.98 -14.16
CA SER A 123 -1.45 -43.97 -15.17
C SER A 123 -1.56 -45.34 -14.52
N LYS A 124 -2.54 -46.15 -14.94
CA LYS A 124 -2.59 -47.57 -14.60
C LYS A 124 -1.31 -48.24 -15.12
N PRO A 125 -0.59 -49.06 -14.33
CA PRO A 125 0.48 -49.88 -14.87
C PRO A 125 -0.14 -50.87 -15.87
N SER A 126 0.36 -50.88 -17.10
CA SER A 126 -0.03 -51.88 -18.09
C SER A 126 0.53 -53.23 -17.65
N SER A 127 -0.35 -54.12 -17.23
CA SER A 127 -0.07 -55.55 -17.20
C SER A 127 0.02 -56.05 -18.65
N SER A 128 1.23 -56.37 -19.11
CA SER A 128 1.41 -57.23 -20.28
C SER A 128 1.71 -58.67 -19.83
N PRO A 129 0.99 -59.67 -20.36
CA PRO A 129 1.09 -61.07 -19.97
C PRO A 129 2.14 -61.83 -20.80
N GLY A 130 2.94 -62.66 -20.11
CA GLY A 130 3.31 -64.01 -20.55
C GLY A 130 4.43 -64.24 -21.60
N ALA A 131 5.12 -65.37 -21.38
CA ALA A 131 5.96 -66.18 -22.28
C ALA A 131 7.41 -65.68 -22.52
N ALA A 132 8.49 -66.48 -22.51
CA ALA A 132 8.69 -67.92 -22.36
C ALA A 132 10.18 -68.24 -22.07
N LYS A 133 10.42 -69.48 -21.59
CA LYS A 133 11.64 -70.31 -21.60
C LYS A 133 12.90 -69.79 -22.33
N VAL A 134 14.06 -69.97 -21.68
CA VAL A 134 15.10 -70.98 -22.03
C VAL A 134 15.68 -71.54 -20.73
#